data_AF-A0A9D2M9V8-F1
#
_entry.id   AF-A0A9D2M9V8-F1
#
_cell.length_a   1.000
_cell.length_b   1.000
_cell.length_c   1.000
_cell.angle_alpha   90.00
_cell.angle_beta   90.00
_cell.angle_gamma   90.00
#
_symmetry.space_group_name_H-M   'P 1'
#
loop_
_entity.id
_entity.type
_entity.pdbx_description
1 polymer ?
#
loop_
_entity_poly.entity_id
_entity_poly.type
_entity_poly.pdbx_seq_one_letter_code
_entity_poly.pdbx_strand_id
1 'polypeptide(L)'
;MNVEELLELMEETLEEGTAVPFSPSKRIVDVDRMRDIIDEVRNNLPDEIRDSKKIVADREQIIKGARAESENIIKQAEERARGLVSDQEITKRAQQRAVEILTAAQQQAKEISRSATTYCETILKNSEEVLARSVSDIKNTRMNLRSVASRGMRGQKK
;
A
#
# COMPACT_ATOMS: atom_id res chain seq x y z
N MET A 1 -53.57 33.22 -21.99
CA MET A 1 -53.31 33.18 -23.44
C MET A 1 -52.06 32.38 -23.67
N ASN A 2 -52.04 31.53 -24.68
CA ASN A 2 -50.83 30.81 -25.06
C ASN A 2 -49.82 31.82 -25.67
N VAL A 3 -48.52 31.53 -25.63
CA VAL A 3 -47.50 32.43 -26.20
C VAL A 3 -47.78 32.71 -27.68
N GLU A 4 -48.33 31.73 -28.40
CA GLU A 4 -48.73 31.85 -29.80
C GLU A 4 -49.88 32.87 -30.00
N GLU A 5 -50.90 32.84 -29.13
CA GLU A 5 -52.01 33.81 -29.16
C GLU A 5 -51.56 35.24 -28.82
N LEU A 6 -50.58 35.38 -27.92
CA LEU A 6 -50.02 36.69 -27.57
C LEU A 6 -49.14 37.25 -28.69
N LEU A 7 -48.44 36.38 -29.43
CA LEU A 7 -47.69 36.78 -30.62
C LEU A 7 -48.62 37.20 -31.76
N GLU A 8 -49.74 36.50 -31.96
CA GLU A 8 -50.79 36.88 -32.92
C GLU A 8 -51.42 38.24 -32.53
N LEU A 9 -51.74 38.46 -31.25
CA LEU A 9 -52.27 39.75 -30.78
C LEU A 9 -51.26 40.90 -30.95
N MET A 10 -49.97 40.60 -30.80
CA MET A 10 -48.89 41.56 -31.06
C MET A 10 -48.82 41.91 -32.56
N GLU A 11 -48.95 40.91 -33.43
CA GLU A 11 -48.97 41.09 -34.88
C GLU A 11 -50.19 41.90 -35.32
N GLU A 12 -51.38 41.58 -34.82
CA GLU A 12 -52.63 42.33 -35.06
C GLU A 12 -52.51 43.78 -34.59
N THR A 13 -51.95 44.03 -33.41
CA THR A 13 -51.74 45.39 -32.89
C THR A 13 -50.76 46.21 -33.75
N LEU A 14 -49.74 45.56 -34.33
CA LEU A 14 -48.82 46.18 -35.29
C LEU A 14 -49.49 46.39 -36.66
N GLU A 15 -50.41 45.52 -37.06
CA GLU A 15 -51.15 45.60 -38.30
C GLU A 15 -52.25 46.67 -38.29
N GLU A 16 -52.92 46.86 -37.15
CA GLU A 16 -53.96 47.88 -36.96
C GLU A 16 -53.40 49.28 -36.67
N GLY A 17 -52.08 49.39 -36.46
CA GLY A 17 -51.41 50.66 -36.18
C GLY A 17 -51.67 51.73 -37.24
N THR A 18 -52.07 52.92 -36.81
CA THR A 18 -52.44 54.03 -37.70
C THR A 18 -51.27 54.42 -38.59
N ALA A 19 -51.42 54.35 -39.91
CA ALA A 19 -50.37 54.74 -40.86
C ALA A 19 -50.09 56.25 -40.79
N VAL A 20 -48.81 56.62 -40.76
CA VAL A 20 -48.39 58.03 -40.73
C VAL A 20 -48.53 58.63 -42.14
N PRO A 21 -49.24 59.76 -42.33
CA PRO A 21 -49.33 60.42 -43.63
C PRO A 21 -47.94 60.75 -44.20
N PHE A 22 -47.74 60.47 -45.49
CA PHE A 22 -46.45 60.64 -46.21
C PHE A 22 -45.29 59.71 -45.77
N SER A 23 -45.55 58.70 -44.93
CA SER A 23 -44.55 57.69 -44.56
C SER A 23 -45.17 56.28 -44.59
N PRO A 24 -45.22 55.62 -45.76
CA PRO A 24 -45.93 54.34 -45.93
C PRO A 24 -45.37 53.19 -45.09
N SER A 25 -44.15 53.31 -44.56
CA SER A 25 -43.50 52.30 -43.71
C SER A 25 -43.58 52.59 -42.21
N LYS A 26 -44.24 53.68 -41.78
CA LYS A 26 -44.35 54.04 -40.36
C LYS A 26 -45.79 53.98 -39.91
N ARG A 27 -46.02 53.25 -38.82
CA ARG A 27 -47.31 53.14 -38.14
C ARG A 27 -47.16 53.63 -36.72
N ILE A 28 -48.17 54.36 -36.23
CA ILE A 28 -48.27 54.78 -34.85
C ILE A 28 -48.92 53.63 -34.09
N VAL A 29 -48.20 53.14 -33.10
CA VAL A 29 -48.62 52.03 -32.24
C VAL A 29 -48.50 52.50 -30.80
N ASP A 30 -49.46 52.07 -29.97
CA ASP A 30 -49.42 52.31 -28.53
C ASP A 30 -48.28 51.51 -27.90
N VAL A 31 -47.27 52.23 -27.39
CA VAL A 31 -46.07 51.64 -26.79
C VAL A 31 -46.38 50.95 -25.48
N ASP A 32 -47.36 51.44 -24.71
CA ASP A 32 -47.72 50.87 -23.41
C ASP A 32 -48.46 49.54 -23.62
N ARG A 33 -49.40 49.49 -24.56
CA ARG A 33 -50.08 48.23 -24.95
C ARG A 33 -49.11 47.19 -25.51
N MET A 34 -48.14 47.60 -26.34
CA MET A 34 -47.10 46.71 -26.84
C MET A 34 -46.18 46.19 -25.73
N ARG A 35 -45.87 47.02 -24.72
CA ARG A 35 -45.09 46.60 -23.56
C ARG A 35 -45.83 45.57 -22.71
N ASP A 36 -47.13 45.76 -22.50
CA ASP A 36 -47.97 44.81 -21.75
C ASP A 36 -48.01 43.44 -22.44
N ILE A 37 -48.19 43.41 -23.77
CA ILE A 37 -48.15 42.16 -24.55
C ILE A 37 -46.77 41.50 -24.47
N ILE A 38 -45.68 42.27 -24.58
CA ILE A 38 -44.31 41.75 -24.46
C ILE A 38 -44.04 41.17 -23.07
N ASP A 39 -44.52 41.83 -22.01
CA ASP A 39 -44.37 41.35 -20.65
C ASP A 39 -45.23 40.10 -20.40
N GLU A 40 -46.42 40.02 -20.99
CA GLU A 40 -47.26 38.82 -20.94
C GLU A 40 -46.67 37.64 -21.72
N VAL A 41 -46.04 37.88 -22.88
CA VAL A 41 -45.25 36.88 -23.63
C VAL A 41 -44.05 36.43 -22.79
N ARG A 42 -43.37 37.35 -22.11
CA ARG A 42 -42.22 37.02 -21.24
C ARG A 42 -42.64 36.22 -20.00
N ASN A 43 -43.84 36.47 -19.48
CA ASN A 43 -44.39 35.75 -18.34
C ASN A 43 -44.98 34.39 -18.72
N ASN A 44 -45.50 34.23 -19.93
CA ASN A 44 -46.01 32.97 -20.45
C ASN A 44 -44.96 32.16 -21.24
N LEU A 45 -43.77 32.73 -21.50
CA LEU A 45 -42.62 32.02 -22.04
C LEU A 45 -42.35 30.81 -21.15
N PRO A 46 -42.47 29.58 -21.69
CA PRO A 46 -42.72 28.41 -20.87
C PRO A 46 -41.61 28.18 -19.83
N ASP A 47 -42.02 27.91 -18.59
CA ASP A 47 -41.13 27.50 -17.50
C ASP A 47 -40.24 26.30 -17.90
N GLU A 48 -40.69 25.50 -18.87
CA GLU A 48 -39.94 24.40 -19.49
C GLU A 48 -38.58 24.83 -20.09
N ILE A 49 -38.46 26.04 -20.64
CA ILE A 49 -37.18 26.56 -21.16
C ILE A 49 -36.24 26.92 -20.00
N ARG A 50 -36.80 27.47 -18.90
CA ARG A 50 -36.02 27.78 -17.69
C ARG A 50 -35.55 26.50 -17.00
N ASP A 51 -36.41 25.51 -16.91
CA ASP A 51 -36.09 24.21 -16.33
C ASP A 51 -35.11 23.43 -17.20
N SER A 52 -35.24 23.49 -18.53
CA SER A 52 -34.25 22.92 -19.46
C SER A 52 -32.85 23.51 -19.24
N LYS A 53 -32.73 24.84 -19.04
CA LYS A 53 -31.44 25.47 -18.74
C LYS A 53 -30.87 25.04 -17.39
N LYS A 54 -31.71 24.88 -16.36
CA LYS A 54 -31.28 24.35 -15.06
C LYS A 54 -30.80 22.90 -15.15
N ILE A 55 -31.56 22.04 -15.85
CA ILE A 55 -31.20 20.63 -16.06
C ILE A 55 -29.84 20.49 -16.75
N VAL A 56 -29.56 21.33 -17.75
CA VAL A 56 -28.25 21.32 -18.44
C VAL A 56 -27.12 21.74 -17.49
N ALA A 57 -27.32 22.79 -16.69
CA ALA A 57 -26.33 23.25 -15.72
C ALA A 57 -26.07 22.19 -14.61
N ASP A 58 -27.14 21.60 -14.08
CA ASP A 58 -27.05 20.55 -13.06
C ASP A 58 -26.32 19.31 -13.61
N ARG A 59 -26.57 18.95 -14.87
CA ARG A 59 -25.86 17.84 -15.54
C ARG A 59 -24.35 18.07 -15.59
N GLU A 60 -23.90 19.26 -15.96
CA GLU A 60 -22.46 19.57 -15.97
C GLU A 60 -21.86 19.49 -14.56
N GLN A 61 -22.57 20.01 -13.55
CA GLN A 61 -22.14 19.95 -12.16
C GLN A 61 -22.07 18.51 -11.65
N ILE A 62 -23.06 17.68 -11.96
CA ILE A 62 -23.09 16.25 -11.61
C ILE A 62 -21.92 15.52 -12.25
N ILE A 63 -21.67 15.72 -13.55
CA ILE A 63 -20.55 15.08 -14.25
C ILE A 63 -19.21 15.51 -13.65
N LYS A 64 -19.05 16.79 -13.33
CA LYS A 64 -17.84 17.31 -12.70
C LYS A 64 -17.64 16.72 -11.31
N GLY A 65 -18.70 16.63 -10.51
CA GLY A 65 -18.69 16.01 -9.19
C GLY A 65 -18.31 14.53 -9.26
N ALA A 66 -18.94 13.77 -10.16
CA ALA A 66 -18.65 12.35 -10.36
C ALA A 66 -17.21 12.10 -10.82
N ARG A 67 -16.66 12.97 -11.69
CA ARG A 67 -15.25 12.88 -12.10
C ARG A 67 -14.30 13.13 -10.93
N ALA A 68 -14.54 14.18 -10.14
CA ALA A 68 -13.72 14.49 -8.98
C ALA A 68 -13.78 13.37 -7.92
N GLU A 69 -14.96 12.80 -7.69
CA GLU A 69 -15.13 11.67 -6.79
C GLU A 69 -14.41 10.42 -7.30
N SER A 70 -14.55 10.10 -8.59
CA SER A 70 -13.84 8.99 -9.22
C SER A 70 -12.32 9.13 -9.11
N GLU A 71 -11.77 10.32 -9.36
CA GLU A 71 -10.35 10.61 -9.20
C GLU A 71 -9.90 10.42 -7.74
N ASN A 72 -10.72 10.85 -6.78
CA ASN A 72 -10.44 10.67 -5.36
C ASN A 72 -10.46 9.18 -4.97
N ILE A 73 -11.44 8.41 -5.45
CA ILE A 73 -11.51 6.96 -5.22
C ILE A 73 -10.28 6.26 -5.78
N ILE A 74 -9.88 6.58 -7.01
CA ILE A 74 -8.68 6.00 -7.63
C ILE A 74 -7.44 6.33 -6.79
N LYS A 75 -7.27 7.60 -6.41
CA LYS A 75 -6.13 8.04 -5.59
C LYS A 75 -6.06 7.32 -4.24
N GLN A 76 -7.20 7.18 -3.55
CA GLN A 76 -7.26 6.43 -2.28
C GLN A 76 -6.96 4.94 -2.46
N ALA A 77 -7.43 4.34 -3.56
CA ALA A 77 -7.16 2.94 -3.88
C ALA A 77 -5.68 2.70 -4.17
N GLU A 78 -5.04 3.59 -4.94
CA GLU A 78 -3.60 3.54 -5.22
C GLU A 78 -2.76 3.70 -3.95
N GLU A 79 -3.13 4.63 -3.07
CA GLU A 79 -2.42 4.85 -1.81
C GLU A 79 -2.52 3.62 -0.88
N ARG A 80 -3.72 3.03 -0.75
CA ARG A 80 -3.91 1.77 -0.02
C ARG A 80 -3.13 0.61 -0.64
N ALA A 81 -3.13 0.49 -1.96
CA ALA A 81 -2.38 -0.55 -2.65
C ALA A 81 -0.88 -0.41 -2.40
N ARG A 82 -0.33 0.82 -2.46
CA ARG A 82 1.07 1.09 -2.12
C ARG A 82 1.40 0.74 -0.67
N GLY A 83 0.53 1.08 0.27
CA GLY A 83 0.67 0.69 1.68
C GLY A 83 0.73 -0.82 1.86
N LEU A 84 -0.22 -1.56 1.26
CA LEU A 84 -0.25 -3.02 1.33
C LEU A 84 0.99 -3.67 0.73
N VAL A 85 1.46 -3.20 -0.43
CA VAL A 85 2.69 -3.73 -1.07
C VAL A 85 3.92 -3.44 -0.22
N SER A 86 4.01 -2.23 0.35
CA SER A 86 5.10 -1.85 1.25
C SER A 86 5.12 -2.75 2.49
N ASP A 87 3.98 -2.95 3.15
CA ASP A 87 3.85 -3.80 4.33
C ASP A 87 4.17 -5.27 4.00
N GLN A 88 3.74 -5.76 2.85
CA GLN A 88 4.08 -7.10 2.36
C GLN A 88 5.58 -7.25 2.11
N GLU A 89 6.22 -6.25 1.50
CA GLU A 89 7.66 -6.28 1.25
C GLU A 89 8.47 -6.25 2.56
N ILE A 90 8.08 -5.39 3.50
CA ILE A 90 8.68 -5.33 4.84
C ILE A 90 8.51 -6.67 5.55
N THR A 91 7.31 -7.25 5.52
CA THR A 91 7.03 -8.55 6.15
C THR A 91 7.85 -9.67 5.52
N LYS A 92 7.96 -9.70 4.18
CA LYS A 92 8.76 -10.69 3.46
C LYS A 92 10.25 -10.56 3.79
N ARG A 93 10.78 -9.34 3.83
CA ARG A 93 12.17 -9.07 4.24
C ARG A 93 12.41 -9.48 5.70
N ALA A 94 11.48 -9.18 6.59
CA ALA A 94 11.56 -9.57 8.00
C ALA A 94 11.56 -11.10 8.16
N GLN A 95 10.70 -11.81 7.44
CA GLN A 95 10.66 -13.28 7.43
C GLN A 95 11.97 -13.88 6.89
N GLN A 96 12.49 -13.36 5.78
CA GLN A 96 13.77 -13.81 5.23
C GLN A 96 14.90 -13.60 6.24
N ARG A 97 14.95 -12.43 6.88
CA ARG A 97 15.96 -12.13 7.90
C ARG A 97 15.84 -13.02 9.12
N ALA A 98 14.61 -13.34 9.55
CA ALA A 98 14.38 -14.28 10.64
C ALA A 98 14.90 -15.69 10.32
N VAL A 99 14.67 -16.18 9.09
CA VAL A 99 15.20 -17.47 8.63
C VAL A 99 16.73 -17.47 8.59
N GLU A 100 17.34 -16.39 8.10
CA GLU A 100 18.81 -16.23 8.12
C GLU A 100 19.37 -16.28 9.54
N ILE A 101 18.76 -15.55 10.48
CA ILE A 101 19.18 -15.54 11.89
C ILE A 101 19.05 -16.93 12.51
N LEU A 102 17.93 -17.62 12.29
CA LEU A 102 17.71 -18.97 12.80
C LEU A 102 18.73 -19.96 12.24
N THR A 103 19.00 -19.88 10.94
CA THR A 103 19.97 -20.75 10.27
C THR A 103 21.38 -20.50 10.79
N ALA A 104 21.78 -19.22 10.93
CA ALA A 104 23.06 -18.84 11.49
C ALA A 104 23.22 -19.31 12.95
N ALA A 105 22.19 -19.11 13.77
CA ALA A 105 22.18 -19.55 15.16
C ALA A 105 22.29 -21.08 15.29
N GLN A 106 21.56 -21.84 14.46
CA GLN A 106 21.64 -23.31 14.42
C GLN A 106 23.03 -23.79 13.99
N GLN A 107 23.61 -23.18 12.97
CA GLN A 107 24.94 -23.51 12.49
C GLN A 107 26.00 -23.23 13.57
N GLN A 108 25.92 -22.05 14.20
CA GLN A 108 26.83 -21.66 15.28
C GLN A 108 26.70 -22.59 16.50
N ALA A 109 25.48 -22.97 16.88
CA ALA A 109 25.25 -23.92 17.96
C ALA A 109 25.90 -25.28 17.66
N LYS A 110 25.74 -25.78 16.43
CA LYS A 110 26.34 -27.04 15.98
C LYS A 110 27.88 -26.98 15.99
N GLU A 111 28.45 -25.85 15.56
CA GLU A 111 29.90 -25.63 15.60
C GLU A 111 30.43 -25.56 17.03
N ILE A 112 29.74 -24.89 17.94
CA ILE A 112 30.09 -24.86 19.37
C ILE A 112 30.06 -26.27 19.95
N SER A 113 28.99 -27.03 19.75
CA SER A 113 28.90 -28.41 20.26
C SER A 113 30.00 -29.31 19.71
N ARG A 114 30.31 -29.20 18.41
CA ARG A 114 31.39 -29.96 17.78
C ARG A 114 32.76 -29.57 18.36
N SER A 115 33.00 -28.28 18.55
CA SER A 115 34.25 -27.76 19.09
C SER A 115 34.45 -28.20 20.54
N ALA A 116 33.39 -28.13 21.35
CA ALA A 116 33.40 -28.63 22.73
C ALA A 116 33.68 -30.13 22.79
N THR A 117 33.04 -30.92 21.94
CA THR A 117 33.27 -32.37 21.85
C THR A 117 34.72 -32.67 21.49
N THR A 118 35.25 -32.00 20.46
CA THR A 118 36.65 -32.17 20.01
C THR A 118 37.64 -31.78 21.11
N TYR A 119 37.35 -30.71 21.84
CA TYR A 119 38.16 -30.29 22.98
C TYR A 119 38.16 -31.34 24.10
N CYS A 120 36.99 -31.84 24.48
CA CYS A 120 36.86 -32.91 25.47
C CYS A 120 37.59 -34.18 25.05
N GLU A 121 37.45 -34.63 23.79
CA GLU A 121 38.18 -35.78 23.26
C GLU A 121 39.69 -35.58 23.33
N THR A 122 40.18 -34.39 23.00
CA THR A 122 41.62 -34.08 23.05
C THR A 122 42.15 -34.15 24.48
N ILE A 123 41.43 -33.57 25.45
CA ILE A 123 41.80 -33.62 26.86
C ILE A 123 41.80 -35.07 27.37
N LEU A 124 40.73 -35.83 27.09
CA LEU A 124 40.62 -37.23 27.49
C LEU A 124 41.74 -38.09 26.90
N LYS A 125 42.02 -37.92 25.61
CA LYS A 125 43.13 -38.62 24.93
C LYS A 125 44.48 -38.30 25.56
N ASN A 126 44.75 -37.02 25.82
CA ASN A 126 46.00 -36.61 26.48
C ASN A 126 46.11 -37.19 27.89
N SER A 127 45.02 -37.19 28.67
CA SER A 127 44.98 -37.81 29.99
C SER A 127 45.20 -39.32 29.92
N GLU A 128 44.60 -40.01 28.96
CA GLU A 128 44.80 -41.45 28.72
C GLU A 128 46.26 -41.76 28.41
N GLU A 129 46.89 -41.01 27.51
CA GLU A 129 48.31 -41.18 27.15
C GLU A 129 49.24 -40.97 28.35
N VAL A 130 48.99 -39.95 29.18
CA VAL A 130 49.77 -39.69 30.39
C VAL A 130 49.62 -40.84 31.38
N LEU A 131 48.40 -41.29 31.64
CA LEU A 131 48.14 -42.41 32.56
C LEU A 131 48.77 -43.71 32.05
N ALA A 132 48.71 -43.99 30.74
CA ALA A 132 49.34 -45.15 30.14
C ALA A 132 50.86 -45.15 30.34
N ARG A 133 51.51 -43.99 30.17
CA ARG A 133 52.94 -43.81 30.46
C ARG A 133 53.24 -44.05 31.93
N SER A 134 52.49 -43.44 32.84
CA SER A 134 52.66 -43.63 34.29
C SER A 134 52.52 -45.10 34.69
N VAL A 135 51.54 -45.83 34.14
CA VAL A 135 51.38 -47.27 34.37
C VAL A 135 52.58 -48.06 33.85
N SER A 136 53.11 -47.70 32.68
CA SER A 136 54.33 -48.30 32.12
C SER A 136 55.53 -48.09 33.03
N ASP A 137 55.74 -46.87 33.53
CA ASP A 137 56.84 -46.53 34.44
C ASP A 137 56.74 -47.30 35.76
N ILE A 138 55.52 -47.46 36.31
CA ILE A 138 55.28 -48.29 37.50
C ILE A 138 55.63 -49.76 37.21
N LYS A 139 55.22 -50.31 36.06
CA LYS A 139 55.55 -51.69 35.68
C LYS A 139 57.06 -51.89 35.55
N ASN A 140 57.76 -50.96 34.90
CA ASN A 140 59.21 -50.99 34.74
C ASN A 140 59.92 -50.92 36.12
N THR A 141 59.49 -50.00 36.99
CA THR A 141 60.03 -49.87 38.35
C THR A 141 59.83 -51.14 39.17
N ARG A 142 58.64 -51.76 39.11
CA ARG A 142 58.37 -53.04 39.77
C ARG A 142 59.24 -54.17 39.23
N MET A 143 59.46 -54.23 37.93
CA MET A 143 60.32 -55.25 37.29
C MET A 143 61.77 -55.09 37.75
N ASN A 144 62.28 -53.85 37.79
CA ASN A 144 63.62 -53.54 38.28
C ASN A 144 63.80 -53.91 39.75
N LEU A 145 62.84 -53.59 40.62
CA LEU A 145 62.90 -54.00 42.03
C LEU A 145 62.91 -55.53 42.20
N ARG A 146 62.09 -56.25 41.44
CA ARG A 146 62.09 -57.73 41.45
C ARG A 146 63.42 -58.31 40.98
N SER A 147 64.04 -57.74 39.94
CA SER A 147 65.33 -58.21 39.44
C SER A 147 66.44 -57.97 40.47
N VAL A 148 66.45 -56.80 41.14
CA VAL A 148 67.38 -56.49 42.24
C VAL A 148 67.20 -57.45 43.42
N ALA A 149 65.95 -57.70 43.86
CA ALA A 149 65.66 -58.66 44.93
C ALA A 149 66.15 -60.08 44.60
N SER A 150 65.98 -60.52 43.35
CA SER A 150 66.45 -61.85 42.90
C SER A 150 67.98 -61.96 42.84
N ARG A 151 68.70 -60.86 42.55
CA ARG A 151 70.17 -60.81 42.59
C ARG A 151 70.70 -60.87 44.01
N GLY A 152 70.05 -60.19 44.96
CA GLY A 152 70.41 -60.22 46.39
C GLY A 152 70.36 -61.63 47.00
N MET A 153 69.37 -62.44 46.63
CA MET A 153 69.24 -63.83 47.11
C MET A 153 70.30 -64.80 46.56
N ARG A 154 70.95 -64.50 45.42
CA ARG A 154 72.04 -65.33 44.89
C ARG A 154 73.39 -65.03 45.56
N GLY A 155 73.56 -63.88 46.21
CA GLY A 155 74.78 -63.50 46.90
C GLY A 155 74.95 -64.08 48.32
N GLN A 156 73.88 -64.60 48.93
CA GLN A 156 73.89 -65.16 50.30
C GLN A 156 74.08 -66.69 50.37
N LYS A 157 74.34 -67.37 49.23
CA LYS A 157 74.48 -68.84 49.15
C LYS A 157 75.93 -69.34 48.96
N LYS A 158 76.95 -68.54 49.29
CA LYS A 158 78.34 -68.99 49.32
C LYS A 158 78.92 -68.88 50.70
#